data_AF-A0A183GV39-F1
#
_entry.id   AF-A0A183GV39-F1
#
_cell.length_a   1.000
_cell.length_b   1.000
_cell.length_c   1.000
_cell.angle_alpha   90.00
_cell.angle_beta   90.00
_cell.angle_gamma   90.00
#
_symmetry.space_group_name_H-M   'P 1'
#
loop_
_entity.id
_entity.type
_entity.pdbx_description
1 polymer ?
#
loop_
_entity_poly.entity_id
_entity_poly.type
_entity_poly.pdbx_seq_one_letter_code
_entity_poly.pdbx_strand_id
1 'polypeptide(L)' 'MVTVAVAQNFVPRDQPCAKFSWFPGYKWQIIECRFCMDHLGWEFTSRRFNPAKFYGITRKAVVPRKANSDKDEHV' A
#
# COMPACT_ATOMS: atom_id res chain seq x y z
N MET A 1 6.83 -2.67 8.16
CA MET A 1 5.96 -2.38 7.00
C MET A 1 6.86 -2.14 5.80
N VAL A 2 6.34 -2.29 4.59
CA VAL A 2 7.07 -1.92 3.37
C VAL A 2 6.42 -0.66 2.80
N THR A 3 7.24 0.34 2.45
CA THR A 3 6.74 1.54 1.76
C THR A 3 6.87 1.39 0.27
N VAL A 4 5.81 1.69 -0.48
CA VAL A 4 5.79 1.63 -1.94
C VAL A 4 5.20 2.92 -2.51
N ALA A 5 5.67 3.32 -3.68
CA ALA A 5 5.16 4.50 -4.38
C ALA A 5 3.76 4.26 -4.98
N VAL A 6 3.51 3.04 -5.46
CA VAL A 6 2.29 2.67 -6.17
C VAL A 6 1.70 1.41 -5.54
N ALA A 7 0.38 1.42 -5.35
CA ALA A 7 -0.44 0.27 -4.99
C ALA A 7 -1.73 0.31 -5.81
N GLN A 8 -2.35 -0.86 -6.04
CA GLN A 8 -3.59 -1.00 -6.80
C GLN A 8 -4.53 -1.99 -6.12
N ASN A 9 -5.78 -2.05 -6.58
CA ASN A 9 -6.80 -2.99 -6.07
C ASN A 9 -7.11 -2.85 -4.57
N PHE A 10 -7.05 -1.62 -4.05
CA PHE A 10 -7.46 -1.28 -2.70
C PHE A 10 -8.59 -0.24 -2.71
N VAL A 11 -9.27 -0.10 -1.58
CA VAL A 11 -10.22 0.97 -1.30
C VAL A 11 -9.79 1.70 -0.02
N PRO A 12 -9.69 3.04 -0.03
CA PRO A 12 -9.48 3.80 1.19
C PRO A 12 -10.69 3.73 2.13
N ARG A 13 -10.42 3.71 3.43
CA ARG A 13 -11.42 3.80 4.50
C ARG A 13 -11.25 5.09 5.27
N ASP A 14 -12.39 5.70 5.58
CA ASP A 14 -12.51 6.94 6.35
C ASP A 14 -11.72 8.11 5.75
N GLN A 15 -11.63 9.22 6.48
CA GLN A 15 -10.87 10.40 6.04
C GLN A 15 -9.42 10.34 6.53
N PRO A 16 -8.45 10.88 5.76
CA PRO A 16 -7.07 10.98 6.20
C PRO A 16 -6.88 11.79 7.48
N CYS A 17 -6.17 11.20 8.46
CA CYS A 17 -5.88 11.80 9.75
C CYS A 17 -4.36 11.96 9.96
N ALA A 18 -3.94 13.04 10.62
CA ALA A 18 -2.52 13.26 10.96
C ALA A 18 -2.12 12.64 12.31
N LYS A 19 -3.10 12.28 13.16
CA LYS A 19 -2.85 11.83 14.53
C LYS A 19 -2.08 10.51 14.53
N PHE A 20 -1.02 10.41 15.33
CA PHE A 20 -0.18 9.21 15.43
C PHE A 20 0.43 8.74 14.10
N SER A 21 0.57 9.64 13.12
CA SER A 21 1.26 9.30 11.87
C SER A 21 2.71 8.91 12.16
N TRP A 22 3.15 7.79 11.58
CA TRP A 22 4.55 7.38 11.62
C TRP A 22 5.44 8.24 10.72
N PHE A 23 4.83 9.05 9.86
CA PHE A 23 5.53 9.97 8.97
C PHE A 23 5.06 11.40 9.26
N PRO A 24 5.83 12.16 10.05
CA PRO A 24 5.50 13.54 10.36
C PRO A 24 5.18 14.35 9.10
N GLY A 25 4.09 15.12 9.14
CA GLY A 25 3.58 15.93 8.02
C GLY A 25 2.92 15.15 6.87
N TYR A 26 2.70 13.84 7.05
CA TYR A 26 1.76 13.06 6.26
C TYR A 26 0.50 12.74 7.09
N LYS A 27 -0.65 12.81 6.44
CA LYS A 27 -1.89 12.20 6.93
C LYS A 27 -1.95 10.76 6.46
N TRP A 28 -2.55 9.88 7.25
CA TRP A 28 -2.77 8.49 6.88
C TRP A 28 -4.26 8.14 6.90
N GLN A 29 -4.65 7.21 6.04
CA GLN A 29 -5.95 6.55 6.07
C GLN A 29 -5.77 5.05 5.84
N ILE A 30 -6.69 4.25 6.37
CA ILE A 30 -6.66 2.79 6.17
C ILE A 30 -6.92 2.48 4.70
N ILE A 31 -6.25 1.46 4.18
CA ILE A 31 -6.59 0.86 2.89
C ILE A 31 -6.92 -0.62 3.05
N GLU A 32 -8.04 -1.02 2.45
CA GLU A 32 -8.54 -2.40 2.45
C GLU A 32 -8.46 -3.00 1.05
N CYS A 33 -8.34 -4.32 0.95
CA CYS A 33 -8.38 -5.03 -0.33
C CYS A 33 -9.75 -4.83 -0.99
N ARG A 34 -9.77 -4.45 -2.27
CA ARG A 34 -11.02 -4.24 -3.02
C ARG A 34 -11.87 -5.51 -3.14
N PHE A 35 -11.28 -6.69 -2.96
CA PHE A 35 -11.97 -7.97 -3.17
C PHE A 35 -12.40 -8.66 -1.88
N CYS A 36 -11.55 -8.68 -0.85
CA CYS A 36 -11.85 -9.37 0.42
C CYS A 36 -12.10 -8.42 1.60
N MET A 37 -11.93 -7.10 1.42
CA MET A 37 -12.02 -6.08 2.47
C MET A 37 -11.00 -6.22 3.62
N ASP A 38 -10.03 -7.12 3.51
CA ASP A 38 -8.98 -7.24 4.51
C ASP A 38 -8.08 -6.00 4.55
N HIS A 39 -7.65 -5.64 5.77
CA HIS A 39 -6.74 -4.53 5.99
C HIS A 39 -5.36 -4.79 5.36
N LEU A 40 -5.00 -4.00 4.35
CA LEU A 40 -3.70 -4.08 3.68
C LEU A 40 -2.64 -3.23 4.38
N GLY A 41 -3.03 -2.04 4.85
CA GLY A 41 -2.13 -1.05 5.41
C GLY A 41 -2.71 0.35 5.34
N TRP A 42 -1.88 1.33 4.97
CA TRP A 42 -2.24 2.74 4.98
C TRP A 42 -1.80 3.47 3.71
N GLU A 43 -2.62 4.43 3.27
CA GLU A 43 -2.23 5.46 2.31
C GLU A 43 -1.76 6.70 3.07
N PHE A 44 -0.56 7.19 2.75
CA PHE A 44 0.01 8.40 3.31
C PHE A 44 -0.04 9.52 2.29
N THR A 45 -0.60 10.68 2.66
CA THR A 45 -0.72 11.85 1.79
C THR A 45 -0.15 13.10 2.45
N SER A 46 0.55 13.93 1.68
CA SER A 46 1.03 15.24 2.09
C SER A 46 0.80 16.26 0.98
N ARG A 47 0.47 17.50 1.39
CA ARG A 47 0.41 18.65 0.47
C ARG A 47 1.74 19.39 0.36
N ARG A 48 2.71 19.07 1.22
CA ARG A 48 3.96 19.83 1.38
C ARG A 48 5.20 19.04 0.96
N PHE A 49 5.12 17.71 0.95
CA PHE A 49 6.27 16.85 0.76
C PHE A 49 6.22 16.10 -0.56
N ASN A 50 7.41 15.72 -1.03
CA ASN A 50 7.59 14.79 -2.13
C ASN A 50 8.12 13.46 -1.55
N PRO A 51 7.47 12.31 -1.81
CA PRO A 51 6.27 12.16 -2.64
C PRO A 51 5.01 12.75 -1.99
N ALA A 52 4.10 13.31 -2.81
CA ALA A 52 2.81 13.80 -2.30
C ALA A 52 1.94 12.66 -1.74
N LYS A 53 2.21 11.42 -2.17
CA LYS A 53 1.50 10.23 -1.75
C LYS A 53 2.38 8.99 -1.82
N PHE A 54 2.23 8.08 -0.86
CA PHE A 54 2.80 6.74 -0.90
C PHE A 54 1.98 5.79 -0.02
N TYR A 55 2.35 4.51 0.02
CA TYR A 55 1.61 3.48 0.75
C TYR A 55 2.51 2.72 1.70
N GLY A 56 2.03 2.45 2.92
CA GLY A 56 2.66 1.56 3.88
C GLY A 56 1.90 0.25 3.96
N ILE A 57 2.47 -0.84 3.46
CA ILE A 57 1.84 -2.15 3.42
C ILE A 57 2.31 -3.01 4.59
N THR A 58 1.37 -3.67 5.27
CA THR A 58 1.69 -4.59 6.36
C THR A 58 2.27 -5.89 5.81
N ARG A 59 3.30 -6.45 6.46
CA ARG A 59 3.94 -7.70 6.00
C ARG A 59 2.96 -8.88 5.94
N LYS A 60 1.98 -8.91 6.84
CA LYS A 60 0.95 -9.96 6.92
C LYS A 60 -0.07 -9.92 5.78
N ALA A 61 -0.20 -8.79 5.08
CA ALA A 61 -1.21 -8.59 4.04
C ALA A 61 -0.69 -8.88 2.62
N VAL A 62 0.57 -9.29 2.48
CA VAL A 62 1.19 -9.53 1.17
C VAL A 62 1.93 -10.85 1.14
N VAL A 63 1.86 -11.51 -0.01
CA VAL A 63 2.66 -12.67 -0.34
C VAL A 63 3.46 -12.34 -1.60
N PRO A 64 4.80 -12.48 -1.60
CA PRO A 64 5.59 -12.28 -2.80
C PRO A 64 5.12 -13.22 -3.91
N ARG A 65 4.88 -12.69 -5.11
CA ARG A 65 4.64 -13.53 -6.28
C ARG A 65 5.96 -14.23 -6.62
N LYS A 66 5.96 -15.56 -6.69
CA LYS A 66 7.08 -16.31 -7.27
C LYS A 66 7.18 -15.90 -8.74
N ALA A 67 8.38 -15.55 -9.21
CA ALA A 67 8.58 -15.36 -10.64
C ALA A 67 8.32 -16.71 -11.33
N ASN A 68 7.50 -16.72 -12.38
CA ASN A 68 7.42 -17.89 -13.26
C ASN A 68 8.82 -18.10 -13.82
N SER A 69 9.47 -19.18 -13.42
CA SER A 69 10.59 -19.73 -14.19
C SER A 69 9.97 -20.52 -15.34
N ASP A 70 9.36 -19.81 -16.28
CA ASP A 70 8.85 -20.43 -17.51
C ASP A 70 10.07 -20.77 -18.36
N LYS A 71 10.32 -22.07 -18.51
CA LYS A 71 11.14 -22.58 -19.59
C LYS A 71 10.28 -22.52 -20.84
N ASP A 72 10.58 -21.60 -21.73
CA ASP A 72 10.27 -21.73 -23.16
C ASP A 72 10.98 -22.99 -23.67
N GLU A 73 10.32 -24.14 -23.61
CA GLU A 73 10.72 -25.33 -24.37
C GLU A 73 9.78 -25.45 -25.58
N HIS A 74 10.36 -25.10 -26.73
CA HIS A 74 9.88 -25.42 -28.08
C HIS A 74 9.34 -26.85 -28.17
N VAL A 75 8.12 -27.01 -28.67
CA VAL A 75 7.74 -28.09 -29.61
C VAL A 75 6.80 -27.51 -30.66
#